data_AF-A0A938P335-F1
#
_entry.id   AF-A0A938P335-F1
#
_cell.length_a   1.000
_cell.length_b   1.000
_cell.length_c   1.000
_cell.angle_alpha   90.00
_cell.angle_beta   90.00
_cell.angle_gamma   90.00
#
_symmetry.space_group_name_H-M   'P 1'
#
loop_
_entity.id
_entity.type
_entity.pdbx_description
1 polymer ?
#
loop_
_entity_poly.entity_id
_entity_poly.type
_entity_poly.pdbx_seq_one_letter_code
_entity_poly.pdbx_strand_id
1 'polypeptide(L)'
;MSQTEHAENGVDREGTAGVLMPAPTVGRVDDQGNPIDEGSDIDFTCPHCDHPMVINVRGAGLTVVCTECGELVQVPIPEGMEIADLDETPEHMFAQIVHLRRDLSRADERIIELERVVSSLMERRTTLERARLSSLHRCVEMGNLLHTVLRNQNEITTVVQRIQALLAEEEK
;
A
#
# COMPACT_ATOMS: atom_id res chain seq x y z
N MET A 1 30.86 32.31 -30.59
CA MET A 1 31.40 33.55 -29.98
C MET A 1 30.18 34.23 -29.35
N SER A 2 30.07 34.37 -28.04
CA SER A 2 31.01 34.15 -26.92
C SER A 2 30.29 33.31 -25.82
N GLN A 3 30.89 32.66 -24.82
CA GLN A 3 31.81 33.12 -23.76
C GLN A 3 31.27 34.35 -23.01
N THR A 4 31.15 34.40 -21.68
CA THR A 4 31.42 33.39 -20.62
C THR A 4 30.40 33.60 -19.45
N GLU A 5 30.52 33.27 -18.16
CA GLU A 5 31.62 32.83 -17.27
C GLU A 5 31.08 31.97 -16.08
N HIS A 6 31.84 31.81 -14.98
CA HIS A 6 31.49 31.00 -13.81
C HIS A 6 30.99 31.82 -12.61
N ALA A 7 30.40 31.13 -11.62
CA ALA A 7 30.31 31.57 -10.22
C ALA A 7 30.56 30.37 -9.29
N GLU A 8 31.27 30.60 -8.18
CA GLU A 8 31.82 29.55 -7.29
C GLU A 8 31.46 29.79 -5.81
N ASN A 9 31.95 28.90 -4.93
CA ASN A 9 31.81 28.85 -3.46
C ASN A 9 30.46 28.30 -2.94
N GLY A 10 30.38 27.39 -1.96
CA GLY A 10 31.43 26.65 -1.24
C GLY A 10 31.64 27.12 0.20
N VAL A 11 31.01 26.43 1.17
CA VAL A 11 31.12 26.67 2.62
C VAL A 11 30.95 25.34 3.37
N ASP A 12 31.87 25.04 4.30
CA ASP A 12 31.83 24.24 5.55
C ASP A 12 30.86 23.04 5.71
N ARG A 13 31.18 21.86 6.27
CA ARG A 13 32.23 21.23 7.13
C ARG A 13 31.52 20.54 8.32
N GLU A 14 31.96 19.32 8.63
CA GLU A 14 31.88 18.62 9.93
C GLU A 14 30.54 18.61 10.71
N GLY A 15 29.75 17.54 10.48
CA GLY A 15 28.63 17.14 11.33
C GLY A 15 28.77 15.69 11.80
N THR A 16 29.68 15.42 12.74
CA THR A 16 29.88 14.08 13.31
C THR A 16 28.69 13.66 14.16
N ALA A 17 27.79 12.85 13.58
CA ALA A 17 26.71 12.21 14.31
C ALA A 17 27.29 11.19 15.31
N GLY A 18 27.48 11.63 16.55
CA GLY A 18 27.94 10.77 17.64
C GLY A 18 26.93 9.66 17.89
N VAL A 19 27.30 8.41 17.58
CA VAL A 19 26.53 7.23 17.97
C VAL A 19 26.56 7.16 19.49
N LEU A 20 25.48 7.61 20.12
CA LEU A 20 25.30 7.53 21.55
C LEU A 20 25.10 6.05 21.90
N MET A 21 26.18 5.38 22.29
CA MET A 21 26.09 4.03 22.84
C MET A 21 25.15 4.09 24.05
N PRO A 22 24.08 3.28 24.11
CA PRO A 22 23.30 3.16 25.33
C PRO A 22 24.25 2.70 26.46
N ALA A 23 24.05 3.26 27.65
CA ALA A 23 24.82 2.85 28.82
C ALA A 23 24.66 1.33 29.03
N PRO A 24 25.68 0.63 29.58
CA PRO A 24 25.53 -0.78 29.92
C PRO A 24 24.38 -0.92 30.92
N THR A 25 23.25 -1.44 30.45
CA THR A 25 22.18 -1.94 31.31
C THR A 25 22.83 -2.94 32.25
N VAL A 26 22.64 -2.76 33.56
CA VAL A 26 23.07 -3.75 34.55
C VAL A 26 22.23 -4.99 34.28
N GLY A 27 22.82 -5.94 33.56
CA GLY A 27 22.12 -7.13 33.10
C GLY A 27 21.49 -7.84 34.29
N ARG A 28 20.16 -7.97 34.27
CA ARG A 28 19.49 -8.92 35.15
C ARG A 28 20.00 -10.30 34.71
N VAL A 29 20.61 -11.02 35.64
CA VAL A 29 21.08 -12.38 35.39
C VAL A 29 20.08 -13.38 35.95
N ASP A 30 20.01 -14.56 35.32
CA ASP A 30 19.28 -15.69 35.86
C ASP A 30 20.02 -16.31 37.07
N ASP A 31 19.42 -17.32 37.70
CA ASP A 31 19.99 -18.04 38.84
C ASP A 31 21.30 -18.80 38.52
N GLN A 32 21.69 -18.84 37.24
CA GLN A 32 22.88 -19.51 36.71
C GLN A 32 23.98 -18.51 36.28
N GLY A 33 23.69 -17.21 36.32
CA GLY A 33 24.62 -16.12 35.96
C GLY A 33 24.61 -15.71 34.48
N ASN A 34 23.67 -16.21 33.68
CA ASN A 34 23.49 -15.82 32.28
C ASN A 34 22.73 -14.50 32.18
N PRO A 35 22.99 -13.65 31.17
CA PRO A 35 22.13 -12.48 30.91
C PRO A 35 20.73 -12.93 30.48
N ILE A 36 19.69 -12.32 31.06
CA ILE A 36 18.30 -12.58 30.70
C ILE A 36 17.97 -11.83 29.40
N ASP A 37 17.48 -12.55 28.38
CA ASP A 37 17.03 -11.99 27.11
C ASP A 37 15.52 -11.76 27.13
N GLU A 38 15.09 -10.49 27.19
CA GLU A 38 13.68 -10.05 27.28
C GLU A 38 12.77 -10.54 26.13
N GLY A 39 13.35 -11.10 25.06
CA GLY A 39 12.63 -11.70 23.94
C GLY A 39 12.56 -13.24 23.96
N SER A 40 13.17 -13.92 24.95
CA SER A 40 13.17 -15.39 25.00
C SER A 40 13.07 -16.02 26.38
N ASP A 41 13.06 -15.26 27.47
CA ASP A 41 12.93 -15.80 28.83
C ASP A 41 11.62 -15.41 29.51
N ILE A 42 11.08 -16.32 30.33
CA ILE A 42 9.81 -16.18 31.05
C ILE A 42 10.14 -15.94 32.53
N ASP A 43 9.74 -14.79 33.08
CA ASP A 43 9.77 -14.52 34.51
C ASP A 43 8.45 -14.91 35.19
N PHE A 44 8.52 -15.83 36.16
CA PHE A 44 7.36 -16.26 36.93
C PHE A 44 7.74 -16.55 38.38
N THR A 45 6.76 -16.63 39.27
CA THR A 45 7.00 -16.84 40.71
C THR A 45 6.56 -18.24 41.13
N CYS A 46 7.41 -18.93 41.91
CA CYS A 46 7.12 -20.28 42.40
C CYS A 46 5.94 -20.28 43.38
N PRO A 47 4.85 -21.03 43.13
CA PRO A 47 3.64 -21.02 43.96
C PRO A 47 3.79 -21.72 45.33
N HIS A 48 4.98 -22.25 45.64
CA HIS A 48 5.27 -22.95 46.89
C HIS A 48 6.19 -22.19 47.84
N CYS A 49 6.96 -21.20 47.35
CA CYS A 49 7.92 -20.45 48.16
C CYS A 49 8.06 -18.97 47.79
N ASP A 50 7.24 -18.46 46.86
CA ASP A 50 7.26 -17.09 46.33
C ASP A 50 8.62 -16.63 45.75
N HIS A 51 9.51 -17.58 45.41
CA HIS A 51 10.78 -17.29 44.76
C HIS A 51 10.57 -16.93 43.28
N PRO A 52 11.11 -15.80 42.78
CA PRO A 52 11.08 -15.50 41.35
C PRO A 52 12.04 -16.42 40.61
N MET A 53 11.56 -17.08 39.57
CA MET A 53 12.34 -17.94 38.67
C MET A 53 12.31 -17.37 37.26
N VAL A 54 13.42 -17.52 36.54
CA VAL A 54 13.54 -17.11 35.14
C VAL A 54 13.93 -18.33 34.31
N ILE A 55 13.11 -18.69 33.33
CA ILE A 55 13.30 -19.90 32.51
C ILE A 55 13.05 -19.56 31.04
N ASN A 56 13.95 -20.02 30.17
CA ASN A 56 13.82 -19.82 28.72
C ASN A 56 12.50 -20.36 28.17
N VAL A 57 11.96 -19.72 27.13
CA VAL A 57 10.68 -20.00 26.49
C VAL A 57 10.51 -21.46 26.05
N ARG A 58 11.60 -22.16 25.75
CA ARG A 58 11.62 -23.62 25.48
C ARG A 58 11.20 -24.49 26.66
N GLY A 59 11.15 -23.93 27.87
CA GLY A 59 10.63 -24.53 29.09
C GLY A 59 9.14 -24.30 29.33
N ALA A 60 8.46 -23.49 28.51
CA ALA A 60 7.04 -23.19 28.67
C ALA A 60 6.19 -24.47 28.71
N GLY A 61 5.27 -24.57 29.67
CA GLY A 61 4.40 -25.74 29.86
C GLY A 61 5.09 -26.97 30.45
N LEU A 62 6.43 -27.05 30.48
CA LEU A 62 7.15 -28.15 31.13
C LEU A 62 7.06 -28.05 32.67
N THR A 63 7.28 -29.18 33.34
CA THR A 63 7.42 -29.24 34.80
C THR A 63 8.90 -29.23 35.16
N VAL A 64 9.28 -28.30 36.03
CA VAL A 64 10.65 -28.03 36.48
C VAL A 64 10.75 -28.16 38.00
N VAL A 65 11.95 -28.35 38.53
CA VAL A 65 12.22 -28.35 39.98
C VAL A 65 12.58 -26.94 40.42
N CYS A 66 11.94 -26.43 41.47
CA CYS A 66 12.29 -25.14 42.06
C CYS A 66 13.65 -25.20 42.78
N THR A 67 14.51 -24.22 42.51
CA THR A 67 15.87 -24.06 43.05
C THR A 67 15.91 -23.93 44.58
N GLU A 68 14.96 -23.19 45.17
CA GLU A 68 14.90 -22.95 46.62
C GLU A 68 14.16 -24.06 47.39
N CYS A 69 12.98 -24.49 46.93
CA CYS A 69 12.13 -25.41 47.71
C CYS A 69 12.18 -26.87 47.26
N GLY A 70 12.78 -27.17 46.10
CA GLY A 70 12.88 -28.53 45.54
C GLY A 70 11.58 -29.14 45.02
N GLU A 71 10.47 -28.41 45.08
CA GLU A 71 9.14 -28.87 44.64
C GLU A 71 8.97 -28.73 43.12
N LEU A 72 8.06 -29.53 42.54
CA LEU A 72 7.78 -29.53 41.10
C LEU A 72 6.78 -28.43 40.72
N VAL A 73 7.17 -27.53 39.81
CA VAL A 73 6.38 -26.39 39.33
C VAL A 73 6.19 -26.47 37.82
N GLN A 74 5.00 -26.16 37.32
CA GLN A 74 4.77 -26.02 35.88
C GLN A 74 5.06 -24.58 35.43
N VAL A 75 5.86 -24.43 34.37
CA VAL A 75 6.15 -23.12 33.77
C VAL A 75 4.91 -22.62 33.01
N PRO A 76 4.42 -21.39 33.26
CA PRO A 76 3.28 -20.85 32.51
C PRO A 76 3.62 -20.66 31.03
N ILE A 77 2.63 -20.85 30.15
CA ILE A 77 2.77 -20.54 28.72
C ILE A 77 2.34 -19.09 28.50
N PRO A 78 3.20 -18.20 27.96
CA PRO A 78 2.83 -16.81 27.67
C PRO A 78 1.80 -16.72 26.55
N GLU A 79 0.91 -15.73 26.63
CA GLU A 79 -0.17 -15.53 25.65
C GLU A 79 0.39 -15.21 24.25
N GLY A 80 0.03 -16.02 23.26
CA GLY A 80 0.38 -15.79 21.85
C GLY A 80 1.36 -16.78 21.21
N MET A 81 1.84 -17.80 21.95
CA MET A 81 2.52 -18.97 21.38
C MET A 81 1.63 -20.20 21.49
N GLU A 82 1.44 -20.93 20.39
CA GLU A 82 0.81 -22.26 20.43
C GLU A 82 1.90 -23.33 20.59
N ILE A 83 1.61 -24.40 21.34
CA ILE A 83 2.59 -25.47 21.62
C ILE A 83 3.07 -26.13 20.30
N ALA A 84 2.23 -26.11 19.26
CA ALA A 84 2.58 -26.60 17.93
C ALA A 84 3.77 -25.87 17.28
N ASP A 85 3.99 -24.59 17.61
CA ASP A 85 5.09 -23.79 17.04
C ASP A 85 6.47 -24.22 17.58
N LEU A 86 6.52 -24.89 18.73
CA LEU A 86 7.77 -25.33 19.38
C LEU A 86 8.26 -26.69 18.87
N ASP A 87 7.36 -27.52 18.32
CA ASP A 87 7.68 -28.84 17.75
C ASP A 87 7.94 -28.81 16.22
N GLU A 88 7.86 -27.64 15.56
CA GLU A 88 8.23 -27.51 14.14
C GLU A 88 9.72 -27.81 13.93
N THR A 89 10.02 -28.90 13.20
CA THR A 89 11.41 -29.22 12.86
C THR A 89 11.99 -28.17 11.91
N PRO A 90 13.32 -27.92 11.92
CA PRO A 90 13.94 -26.94 11.02
C PRO A 90 13.60 -27.17 9.54
N GLU A 91 13.47 -28.43 9.13
CA GLU A 91 13.07 -28.83 7.78
C GLU A 91 11.64 -28.37 7.42
N HIS A 92 10.71 -28.33 8.38
CA HIS A 92 9.36 -27.81 8.17
C HIS A 92 9.39 -26.30 7.95
N MET A 93 10.05 -25.56 8.84
CA MET A 93 10.23 -24.11 8.69
C MET A 93 10.91 -23.76 7.35
N PHE A 94 11.96 -24.50 6.93
CA PHE A 94 12.59 -24.28 5.63
C PHE A 94 11.64 -24.57 4.46
N ALA A 95 10.81 -25.62 4.53
CA ALA A 95 9.81 -25.90 3.50
C ALA A 95 8.73 -24.79 3.43
N GLN A 96 8.27 -24.30 4.58
CA GLN A 96 7.32 -23.21 4.70
C GLN A 96 7.88 -21.90 4.12
N ILE A 97 9.14 -21.55 4.44
CA ILE A 97 9.85 -20.39 3.88
C ILE A 97 9.96 -20.48 2.35
N VAL A 98 10.24 -21.66 1.80
CA VAL A 98 10.29 -21.88 0.33
C VAL A 98 8.91 -21.75 -0.31
N HIS A 99 7.85 -22.24 0.35
CA HIS A 99 6.47 -22.10 -0.11
C HIS A 99 6.00 -20.64 -0.12
N LEU A 100 6.22 -19.90 0.97
CA LEU A 100 5.84 -18.50 1.11
C LEU A 100 6.58 -17.61 0.10
N ARG A 101 7.88 -17.82 -0.11
CA ARG A 101 8.65 -17.12 -1.16
C ARG A 101 8.10 -17.36 -2.56
N ARG A 102 7.65 -18.58 -2.84
CA ARG A 102 7.05 -18.93 -4.15
C ARG A 102 5.70 -18.27 -4.36
N ASP A 103 4.90 -18.15 -3.32
CA ASP A 103 3.55 -17.59 -3.43
C ASP A 103 3.56 -16.06 -3.39
N LEU A 104 4.53 -15.44 -2.70
CA LEU A 104 4.85 -14.03 -2.83
C LEU A 104 5.27 -13.69 -4.27
N SER A 105 6.17 -14.47 -4.88
CA SER A 105 6.56 -14.30 -6.30
C SER A 105 5.36 -14.38 -7.25
N ARG A 106 4.40 -15.27 -6.99
CA ARG A 106 3.14 -15.37 -7.77
C ARG A 106 2.22 -14.16 -7.54
N ALA A 107 2.19 -13.61 -6.33
CA ALA A 107 1.42 -12.41 -6.01
C ALA A 107 2.00 -11.19 -6.75
N ASP A 108 3.32 -11.03 -6.75
CA ASP A 108 4.02 -9.96 -7.48
C ASP A 108 3.78 -10.05 -9.00
N GLU A 109 3.94 -11.24 -9.60
CA GLU A 109 3.58 -11.52 -11.00
C GLU A 109 2.12 -11.13 -11.30
N ARG A 110 1.21 -11.40 -10.35
CA ARG A 110 -0.22 -11.10 -10.51
C ARG A 110 -0.52 -9.61 -10.36
N ILE A 111 0.18 -8.89 -9.49
CA ILE A 111 0.08 -7.44 -9.35
C ILE A 111 0.50 -6.77 -10.65
N ILE A 112 1.67 -7.11 -11.19
CA ILE A 112 2.21 -6.55 -12.44
C ILE A 112 1.23 -6.74 -13.61
N GLU A 113 0.63 -7.93 -13.75
CA GLU A 113 -0.37 -8.20 -14.79
C GLU A 113 -1.67 -7.39 -14.58
N LEU A 114 -2.12 -7.20 -13.34
CA LEU A 114 -3.30 -6.39 -13.04
C LEU A 114 -3.04 -4.89 -13.29
N GLU A 115 -1.87 -4.36 -12.92
CA GLU A 115 -1.46 -2.99 -13.23
C GLU A 115 -1.38 -2.74 -14.74
N ARG A 116 -0.84 -3.72 -15.51
CA ARG A 116 -0.83 -3.69 -16.98
C ARG A 116 -2.25 -3.66 -17.56
N VAL A 117 -3.16 -4.48 -17.04
CA VAL A 117 -4.58 -4.48 -17.44
C VAL A 117 -5.25 -3.14 -17.11
N VAL A 118 -5.09 -2.63 -15.89
CA VAL A 118 -5.64 -1.32 -15.48
C VAL A 118 -5.12 -0.19 -16.38
N SER A 119 -3.82 -0.18 -16.68
CA SER A 119 -3.21 0.80 -17.59
C SER A 119 -3.84 0.75 -18.99
N SER A 120 -4.03 -0.45 -19.55
CA SER A 120 -4.67 -0.64 -20.86
C SER A 120 -6.15 -0.19 -20.88
N LEU A 121 -6.86 -0.37 -19.75
CA LEU A 121 -8.25 0.07 -19.60
C LEU A 121 -8.35 1.59 -19.43
N MET A 122 -7.38 2.22 -18.75
CA MET A 122 -7.27 3.68 -18.67
C MET A 122 -6.98 4.29 -20.04
N GLU A 123 -6.03 3.74 -20.80
CA GLU A 123 -5.75 4.20 -22.18
C GLU A 123 -7.00 4.09 -23.07
N ARG A 124 -7.65 2.92 -23.07
CA ARG A 124 -8.90 2.67 -23.81
C ARG A 124 -10.04 3.59 -23.36
N ARG A 125 -10.14 3.92 -22.07
CA ARG A 125 -11.10 4.90 -21.57
C ARG A 125 -10.81 6.29 -22.16
N THR A 126 -9.57 6.77 -22.08
CA THR A 126 -9.25 8.12 -22.58
C THR A 126 -9.45 8.26 -24.10
N THR A 127 -9.19 7.21 -24.89
CA THR A 127 -9.44 7.24 -26.34
C THR A 127 -10.93 7.30 -26.66
N LEU A 128 -11.76 6.52 -25.95
CA LEU A 128 -13.23 6.59 -26.08
C LEU A 128 -13.81 7.93 -25.58
N GLU A 129 -13.27 8.51 -24.51
CA GLU A 129 -13.72 9.82 -24.01
C GLU A 129 -13.36 10.96 -24.99
N ARG A 130 -12.15 10.97 -25.57
CA ARG A 130 -11.79 11.91 -26.65
C ARG A 130 -12.71 11.76 -27.87
N ALA A 131 -12.98 10.53 -28.30
CA ALA A 131 -13.88 10.25 -29.42
C ALA A 131 -15.33 10.73 -29.14
N ARG A 132 -15.84 10.49 -27.92
CA ARG A 132 -17.16 10.97 -27.49
C ARG A 132 -17.25 12.50 -27.51
N LEU A 133 -16.24 13.20 -26.99
CA LEU A 133 -16.20 14.66 -26.98
C LEU A 133 -16.17 15.24 -28.42
N SER A 134 -15.36 14.65 -29.30
CA SER A 134 -15.31 15.03 -30.73
C SER A 134 -16.66 14.80 -31.42
N SER A 135 -17.34 13.68 -31.13
CA SER A 135 -18.69 13.42 -31.67
C SER A 135 -19.72 14.42 -31.17
N LEU A 136 -19.70 14.78 -29.89
CA LEU A 136 -20.62 15.76 -29.30
C LEU A 136 -20.41 17.17 -29.90
N HIS A 137 -19.16 17.60 -30.09
CA HIS A 137 -18.83 18.86 -30.77
C HIS A 137 -19.48 18.92 -32.16
N ARG A 138 -19.29 17.88 -32.98
CA ARG A 138 -19.85 17.78 -34.33
C ARG A 138 -21.39 17.78 -34.35
N CYS A 139 -22.04 17.19 -33.33
CA CYS A 139 -23.50 17.28 -33.18
C CYS A 139 -23.97 18.71 -32.89
N VAL A 140 -23.25 19.48 -32.05
CA VAL A 140 -23.57 20.88 -31.77
C VAL A 140 -23.34 21.76 -33.00
N GLU A 141 -22.22 21.59 -33.71
CA GLU A 141 -21.96 22.29 -34.98
C GLU A 141 -23.07 22.04 -36.01
N MET A 142 -23.46 20.79 -36.20
CA MET A 142 -24.54 20.42 -37.12
C MET A 142 -25.90 20.98 -36.69
N GLY A 143 -26.19 21.04 -35.38
CA GLY A 143 -27.39 21.70 -34.86
C GLY A 143 -27.42 23.20 -35.16
N ASN A 144 -26.31 23.90 -34.96
CA ASN A 144 -26.19 25.33 -35.25
C ASN A 144 -26.35 25.64 -36.76
N LEU A 145 -25.78 24.79 -37.62
CA LEU A 145 -25.97 24.87 -39.07
C LEU A 145 -27.43 24.63 -39.47
N LEU A 146 -28.10 23.62 -38.89
CA LEU A 146 -29.52 23.35 -39.13
C LEU A 146 -30.41 24.52 -38.69
N HIS A 147 -30.18 25.11 -37.52
CA HIS A 147 -30.90 26.32 -37.08
C HIS A 147 -30.69 27.50 -38.04
N THR A 148 -29.48 27.67 -38.58
CA THR A 148 -29.18 28.71 -39.57
C THR A 148 -29.94 28.48 -40.88
N VAL A 149 -29.99 27.24 -41.37
CA VAL A 149 -30.76 26.86 -42.57
C VAL A 149 -32.26 27.08 -42.36
N LEU A 150 -32.81 26.67 -41.20
CA LEU A 150 -34.23 26.84 -40.89
C LEU A 150 -34.65 28.32 -40.81
N ARG A 151 -33.80 29.19 -40.24
CA ARG A 151 -34.05 30.65 -40.25
C ARG A 151 -34.09 31.19 -41.68
N ASN A 152 -33.08 30.85 -42.49
CA ASN A 152 -33.01 31.30 -43.88
C ASN A 152 -34.19 30.76 -44.73
N GLN A 153 -34.64 29.53 -44.48
CA GLN A 153 -35.83 28.96 -45.13
C GLN A 153 -37.10 29.75 -44.79
N ASN A 154 -37.31 30.11 -43.52
CA ASN A 154 -38.44 30.94 -43.12
C ASN A 154 -38.41 32.32 -43.79
N GLU A 155 -37.24 32.97 -43.82
CA GLU A 155 -37.04 34.26 -44.52
C GLU A 155 -37.40 34.13 -46.02
N ILE A 156 -36.91 33.10 -46.71
CA ILE A 156 -37.26 32.81 -48.11
C ILE A 156 -38.77 32.58 -48.26
N THR A 157 -39.42 31.81 -47.36
CA THR A 157 -40.86 31.58 -47.40
C THR A 157 -41.66 32.87 -47.30
N THR A 158 -41.29 33.81 -46.42
CA THR A 158 -41.97 35.11 -46.33
C THR A 158 -41.81 35.96 -47.60
N VAL A 159 -40.64 35.90 -48.26
CA VAL A 159 -40.40 36.59 -49.53
C VAL A 159 -41.23 35.97 -50.66
N VAL A 160 -41.31 34.64 -50.75
CA VAL A 160 -42.14 33.94 -51.74
C VAL A 160 -43.62 34.25 -51.55
N GLN A 161 -44.13 34.24 -50.31
CA GLN A 161 -45.51 34.64 -49.99
C GLN A 161 -45.80 36.08 -50.41
N ARG A 162 -44.86 37.01 -50.20
CA ARG A 162 -45.02 38.41 -50.63
C ARG A 162 -45.04 38.55 -52.16
N ILE A 163 -44.24 37.77 -52.88
CA ILE A 163 -44.26 37.75 -54.36
C ILE A 163 -45.60 37.18 -54.86
N GLN A 164 -46.10 36.10 -54.24
CA GLN A 164 -47.42 35.54 -54.56
C GLN A 164 -48.56 36.53 -54.33
N ALA A 165 -48.50 37.33 -53.26
CA ALA A 165 -49.50 38.36 -52.98
C ALA A 165 -49.52 39.45 -54.07
N LEU A 166 -48.34 39.96 -54.47
CA LEU A 166 -48.22 40.99 -55.52
C LEU A 166 -48.69 40.47 -56.89
N LEU A 167 -48.37 39.22 -57.25
CA LEU A 167 -48.89 38.62 -58.49
C LEU A 167 -50.41 38.48 -58.48
N ALA A 168 -51.00 38.13 -57.33
CA ALA A 168 -52.45 38.08 -57.15
C ALA A 168 -53.14 39.46 -56.98
N GLU A 169 -52.38 40.55 -57.04
CA GLU A 169 -52.88 41.93 -57.19
C GLU A 169 -52.86 42.38 -58.66
N GLU A 170 -51.85 41.97 -59.44
CA GLU A 170 -51.75 42.21 -60.91
C GLU A 170 -52.76 41.37 -61.73
N GLU A 171 -53.27 40.25 -61.20
CA GLU A 171 -54.27 39.38 -61.87
C GLU A 171 -55.74 39.83 -61.68
N LYS A 172 -56.02 41.06 -61.25
CA LYS A 172 -57.38 41.56 -60.90
C LYS A 172 -57.84 42.80 -61.68
#